data_AF-A0A1H7QAG8-F1
#
_entry.id   AF-A0A1H7QAG8-F1
#
_cell.length_a   1.000
_cell.length_b   1.000
_cell.length_c   1.000
_cell.angle_alpha   90.00
_cell.angle_beta   90.00
_cell.angle_gamma   90.00
#
_symmetry.space_group_name_H-M   'P 1'
#
loop_
_entity.id
_entity.type
_entity.pdbx_description
1 polymer ?
#
loop_
_entity_poly.entity_id
_entity_poly.type
_entity_poly.pdbx_seq_one_letter_code
_entity_poly.pdbx_strand_id
1 'polypeptide(L)'
;MGEMVELEKLPQHLDTLSPRDWDRLFELLPEIERTQDFREYAEIISKTVGVIIDLRINPVFDWMAWKEGEAMATNRDYDYSQLDTITLCKLLAAIIRADRFTDGFLADCFERGVIAKILRALKNKVYSSDASEVV
;
A
#
# COMPACT_ATOMS: atom_id res chain seq x y z
N MET A 1 19.62 -2.24 -0.45
CA MET A 1 18.34 -2.28 -1.19
C MET A 1 17.90 -3.73 -1.14
N GLY A 2 16.90 -4.08 -0.34
CA GLY A 2 16.41 -5.46 -0.26
C GLY A 2 15.95 -5.94 -1.63
N GLU A 3 16.12 -7.22 -1.91
CA GLU A 3 15.61 -7.84 -3.14
C GLU A 3 14.09 -7.60 -3.19
N MET A 4 13.55 -7.02 -4.26
CA MET A 4 12.09 -6.88 -4.38
C MET A 4 11.48 -8.24 -4.74
N VAL A 5 10.20 -8.45 -4.43
CA VAL A 5 9.50 -9.70 -4.77
C VAL A 5 8.89 -9.56 -6.17
N GLU A 6 9.11 -10.53 -7.05
CA GLU A 6 8.43 -10.61 -8.33
C GLU A 6 6.92 -10.82 -8.11
N LEU A 7 6.07 -10.22 -8.96
CA LEU A 7 4.62 -10.25 -8.76
C LEU A 7 4.06 -11.68 -8.63
N GLU A 8 4.59 -12.63 -9.39
CA GLU A 8 4.16 -14.03 -9.37
C GLU A 8 4.47 -14.75 -8.05
N LYS A 9 5.45 -14.25 -7.29
CA LYS A 9 5.87 -14.77 -5.99
C LYS A 9 5.25 -14.01 -4.82
N LEU A 10 4.55 -12.91 -5.10
CA LEU A 10 3.96 -12.08 -4.07
C LEU A 10 2.97 -12.84 -3.20
N PRO A 11 2.02 -13.65 -3.73
CA PRO A 11 1.08 -14.38 -2.88
C PRO A 11 1.79 -15.24 -1.82
N GLN A 12 2.77 -16.05 -2.25
CA GLN A 12 3.50 -16.93 -1.35
C GLN A 12 4.35 -16.15 -0.35
N HIS A 13 4.87 -14.98 -0.75
CA HIS A 13 5.59 -14.10 0.18
C HIS A 13 4.65 -13.52 1.24
N LEU A 14 3.46 -13.06 0.86
CA LEU A 14 2.49 -12.50 1.80
C LEU A 14 2.08 -13.52 2.87
N ASP A 15 1.96 -14.80 2.51
CA ASP A 15 1.67 -15.89 3.45
C ASP A 15 2.78 -16.13 4.49
N THR A 16 4.00 -15.63 4.24
CA THR A 16 5.13 -15.73 5.18
C THR A 16 5.16 -14.61 6.21
N LEU A 17 4.39 -13.53 6.00
CA LEU A 17 4.37 -12.39 6.90
C LEU A 17 3.53 -12.70 8.13
N SER A 18 4.10 -12.47 9.31
CA SER A 18 3.38 -12.67 10.57
C SER A 18 2.39 -11.53 10.84
N PRO A 19 1.38 -11.72 11.70
CA PRO A 19 0.50 -10.63 12.14
C PRO A 19 1.28 -9.42 12.68
N ARG A 20 2.39 -9.66 13.39
CA ARG A 20 3.26 -8.60 13.91
C ARG A 20 3.95 -7.81 12.80
N ASP A 21 4.26 -8.44 11.67
CA ASP A 21 4.83 -7.74 10.52
C ASP A 21 3.80 -6.79 9.91
N TRP A 22 2.55 -7.24 9.80
CA TRP A 22 1.43 -6.42 9.35
C TRP A 22 1.08 -5.29 10.32
N ASP A 23 1.14 -5.53 11.62
CA ASP A 23 0.91 -4.51 12.65
C ASP A 23 1.84 -3.31 12.46
N ARG A 24 3.12 -3.53 12.11
CA ARG A 24 4.09 -2.45 11.84
C ARG A 24 3.61 -1.46 10.77
N LEU A 25 2.86 -1.94 9.79
CA LEU A 25 2.30 -1.10 8.73
C LEU A 25 1.00 -0.43 9.19
N PHE A 26 0.12 -1.18 9.83
CA PHE A 26 -1.21 -0.71 10.18
C PHE A 26 -1.25 0.18 11.42
N GLU A 27 -0.25 0.12 12.29
CA GLU A 27 -0.07 1.06 13.41
C GLU A 27 0.22 2.50 12.93
N LEU A 28 0.66 2.69 11.68
CA LEU A 28 0.88 4.00 11.09
C LEU A 28 -0.42 4.68 10.62
N LEU A 29 -1.51 3.91 10.40
CA LEU A 29 -2.78 4.43 9.88
C LEU A 29 -3.34 5.62 10.69
N PRO A 30 -3.41 5.58 12.04
CA PRO A 30 -3.93 6.70 12.82
C PRO A 30 -3.10 7.98 12.69
N GLU A 31 -1.79 7.87 12.45
CA GLU A 31 -0.91 9.03 12.21
C GLU A 31 -1.13 9.60 10.81
N ILE A 32 -1.19 8.73 9.80
CA ILE A 32 -1.52 9.10 8.42
C ILE A 32 -2.87 9.83 8.36
N GLU A 33 -3.91 9.29 8.99
CA GLU A 33 -5.28 9.84 8.93
C GLU A 33 -5.45 11.18 9.67
N ARG A 34 -4.61 11.45 10.68
CA ARG A 34 -4.62 12.73 11.41
C ARG A 34 -3.79 13.81 10.72
N THR A 35 -2.92 13.43 9.79
CA THR A 35 -2.04 14.35 9.07
C THR A 35 -2.84 15.08 7.99
N GLN A 36 -2.79 16.42 8.00
CA GLN A 36 -3.56 17.27 7.09
C GLN A 36 -2.72 17.90 5.96
N ASP A 37 -1.43 18.13 6.20
CA ASP A 37 -0.49 18.59 5.18
C ASP A 37 0.69 17.61 5.16
N PHE A 38 0.97 17.02 4.00
CA PHE A 38 2.04 16.04 3.86
C PHE A 38 3.34 16.64 3.31
N ARG A 39 3.37 17.93 2.96
CA ARG A 39 4.57 18.63 2.46
C ARG A 39 5.62 18.82 3.55
N GLU A 40 5.18 19.09 4.78
CA GLU A 40 6.08 19.24 5.94
C GLU A 40 6.35 17.90 6.65
N TYR A 41 5.50 16.89 6.42
CA TYR A 41 5.56 15.58 7.09
C TYR A 41 6.15 14.48 6.20
N ALA A 42 7.29 14.78 5.58
CA ALA A 42 8.07 13.79 4.84
C ALA A 42 8.45 12.56 5.69
N GLU A 43 8.47 12.70 7.03
CA GLU A 43 8.79 11.61 7.95
C GLU A 43 7.73 10.49 7.94
N ILE A 44 6.43 10.79 8.03
CA ILE A 44 5.39 9.74 8.02
C ILE A 44 5.31 9.05 6.65
N ILE A 45 5.52 9.80 5.56
CA ILE A 45 5.67 9.23 4.22
C ILE A 45 6.86 8.27 4.19
N SER A 46 8.03 8.73 4.63
CA SER A 46 9.27 7.95 4.61
C SER A 46 9.18 6.70 5.49
N LYS A 47 8.58 6.81 6.68
CA LYS A 47 8.30 5.66 7.57
C LYS A 47 7.38 4.65 6.89
N THR A 48 6.28 5.10 6.31
CA THR A 48 5.31 4.24 5.64
C THR A 48 5.96 3.50 4.46
N VAL A 49 6.67 4.22 3.60
CA VAL A 49 7.39 3.63 2.47
C VAL A 49 8.49 2.69 2.94
N GLY A 50 9.21 3.04 4.01
CA GLY A 50 10.22 2.19 4.63
C GLY A 50 9.64 0.85 5.07
N VAL A 51 8.52 0.85 5.79
CA VAL A 51 7.83 -0.39 6.21
C VAL A 51 7.36 -1.19 4.99
N ILE A 52 6.77 -0.55 3.97
CA ILE A 52 6.35 -1.23 2.74
C ILE A 52 7.52 -1.97 2.06
N ILE A 53 8.69 -1.32 1.97
CA ILE A 53 9.89 -1.89 1.37
C ILE A 53 10.47 -3.01 2.25
N ASP A 54 10.53 -2.81 3.56
CA ASP A 54 11.05 -3.79 4.52
C ASP A 54 10.21 -5.07 4.52
N LEU A 55 8.89 -4.94 4.44
CA LEU A 55 7.95 -6.06 4.32
C LEU A 55 7.93 -6.67 2.92
N ARG A 56 8.62 -6.06 1.94
CA ARG A 56 8.68 -6.46 0.53
C ARG A 56 7.29 -6.61 -0.12
N ILE A 57 6.31 -5.81 0.29
CA ILE A 57 4.94 -5.83 -0.26
C ILE A 57 4.77 -4.90 -1.47
N ASN A 58 5.87 -4.38 -2.02
CA ASN A 58 5.96 -3.61 -3.24
C ASN A 58 6.50 -4.48 -4.39
N PRO A 59 5.67 -5.25 -5.10
CA PRO A 59 6.15 -6.18 -6.12
C PRO A 59 6.80 -5.49 -7.33
N VAL A 60 7.67 -6.21 -8.02
CA VAL A 60 8.15 -5.86 -9.36
C VAL A 60 7.13 -6.34 -10.40
N PHE A 61 6.69 -5.42 -11.26
CA PHE A 61 5.86 -5.70 -12.44
C PHE A 61 5.91 -4.49 -13.39
N ASP A 62 5.34 -4.62 -14.59
CA ASP A 62 5.19 -3.50 -15.53
C ASP A 62 4.04 -2.57 -15.12
N TRP A 63 4.30 -1.76 -14.10
CA TRP A 63 3.35 -0.78 -13.58
C TRP A 63 3.05 0.36 -14.55
N MET A 64 3.96 0.68 -15.48
CA MET A 64 3.75 1.76 -16.46
C MET A 64 2.72 1.37 -17.52
N ALA A 65 2.65 0.09 -17.86
CA ALA A 65 1.63 -0.45 -18.76
C ALA A 65 0.26 -0.64 -18.08
N TRP A 66 0.18 -0.59 -16.75
CA TRP A 66 -1.04 -0.90 -16.00
C TRP A 66 -2.00 0.30 -15.86
N LYS A 67 -2.73 0.59 -16.93
CA LYS A 67 -3.65 1.74 -17.03
C LYS A 67 -4.83 1.68 -16.08
N GLU A 68 -5.31 0.49 -15.75
CA GLU A 68 -6.36 0.31 -14.76
C GLU A 68 -5.89 0.80 -13.37
N GLY A 69 -4.65 0.48 -12.98
CA GLY A 69 -4.09 0.93 -11.71
C GLY A 69 -3.91 2.45 -11.63
N GLU A 70 -3.49 3.06 -12.73
CA GLU A 70 -3.41 4.53 -12.87
C GLU A 70 -4.78 5.19 -12.68
N ALA A 71 -5.82 4.66 -13.33
CA ALA A 71 -7.19 5.14 -13.18
C ALA A 71 -7.72 4.98 -11.74
N MET A 72 -7.38 3.87 -11.07
CA MET A 72 -7.73 3.65 -9.66
C MET A 72 -7.05 4.65 -8.72
N ALA A 73 -5.76 4.94 -8.90
CA ALA A 73 -5.00 5.83 -8.00
C ALA A 73 -5.35 7.32 -8.18
N THR A 74 -5.80 7.71 -9.38
CA THR A 74 -6.16 9.09 -9.70
C THR A 74 -7.63 9.40 -9.39
N ASN A 75 -8.49 8.38 -9.30
CA ASN A 75 -9.89 8.54 -8.90
C ASN A 75 -10.03 8.75 -7.38
N ARG A 76 -10.51 9.94 -6.98
CA ARG A 76 -10.68 10.34 -5.57
C ARG A 76 -11.70 9.48 -4.80
N ASP A 77 -12.71 8.99 -5.50
CA ASP A 77 -13.87 8.30 -4.92
C ASP A 77 -13.81 6.78 -5.12
N TYR A 78 -12.67 6.26 -5.59
CA TYR A 78 -12.51 4.83 -5.79
C TYR A 78 -12.65 4.06 -4.47
N ASP A 79 -13.46 3.01 -4.49
CA ASP A 79 -13.62 2.08 -3.36
C ASP A 79 -12.62 0.93 -3.48
N TYR A 80 -11.58 0.98 -2.66
CA TYR A 80 -10.54 -0.05 -2.62
C TYR A 80 -10.94 -1.30 -1.82
N SER A 81 -12.07 -1.27 -1.07
CA SER A 81 -12.47 -2.37 -0.17
C SER A 81 -12.76 -3.69 -0.90
N GLN A 82 -13.12 -3.60 -2.19
CA GLN A 82 -13.45 -4.74 -3.03
C GLN A 82 -12.22 -5.39 -3.68
N LEU A 83 -11.06 -4.73 -3.66
CA LEU A 83 -9.84 -5.25 -4.28
C LEU A 83 -9.21 -6.37 -3.44
N ASP A 84 -8.57 -7.32 -4.13
CA ASP A 84 -7.74 -8.33 -3.46
C ASP A 84 -6.40 -7.75 -2.96
N THR A 85 -5.77 -8.48 -2.05
CA THR A 85 -4.49 -8.14 -1.42
C THR A 85 -3.38 -7.86 -2.45
N ILE A 86 -3.32 -8.63 -3.53
CA ILE A 86 -2.30 -8.49 -4.58
C ILE A 86 -2.46 -7.17 -5.33
N THR A 87 -3.70 -6.82 -5.69
CA THR A 87 -4.02 -5.58 -6.39
C THR A 87 -3.73 -4.36 -5.51
N LEU A 88 -4.02 -4.44 -4.21
CA LEU A 88 -3.68 -3.40 -3.24
C LEU A 88 -2.16 -3.20 -3.13
N CYS A 89 -1.38 -4.28 -3.05
CA CYS A 89 0.08 -4.22 -3.05
C CYS A 89 0.64 -3.65 -4.37
N LYS A 90 0.06 -4.02 -5.52
CA LYS A 90 0.42 -3.44 -6.82
C LYS A 90 0.17 -1.94 -6.87
N LEU A 91 -0.94 -1.44 -6.31
CA LEU A 91 -1.22 -0.01 -6.24
C LEU A 91 -0.17 0.73 -5.41
N LEU A 92 0.20 0.20 -4.24
CA LEU A 92 1.27 0.78 -3.42
C LEU A 92 2.59 0.85 -4.22
N ALA A 93 2.97 -0.24 -4.89
CA ALA A 93 4.16 -0.27 -5.73
C ALA A 93 4.11 0.75 -6.88
N ALA A 94 2.98 0.83 -7.59
CA ALA A 94 2.80 1.76 -8.68
C ALA A 94 2.89 3.22 -8.21
N ILE A 95 2.20 3.58 -7.12
CA ILE A 95 2.21 4.95 -6.58
C ILE A 95 3.61 5.36 -6.12
N ILE A 96 4.28 4.52 -5.33
CA ILE A 96 5.64 4.80 -4.84
C ILE A 96 6.64 4.96 -6.00
N ARG A 97 6.48 4.19 -7.07
CA ARG A 97 7.37 4.27 -8.24
C ARG A 97 7.05 5.45 -9.15
N ALA A 98 5.77 5.81 -9.29
CA ALA A 98 5.31 6.94 -10.09
C ALA A 98 5.85 8.28 -9.56
N ASP A 99 6.05 8.41 -8.25
CA ASP A 99 6.64 9.59 -7.60
C ASP A 99 8.04 9.94 -8.14
N ARG A 100 8.79 8.95 -8.65
CA ARG A 100 10.09 9.18 -9.30
C ARG A 100 9.99 9.92 -10.63
N PHE A 101 8.80 9.98 -11.21
CA PHE A 101 8.53 10.57 -12.53
C PHE A 101 7.60 11.77 -12.44
N THR A 102 6.80 11.86 -11.38
CA THR A 102 5.89 12.97 -11.10
C THR A 102 6.15 13.45 -9.68
N ASP A 103 6.90 14.55 -9.57
CA ASP A 103 7.31 15.10 -8.28
C ASP A 103 6.10 15.41 -7.39
N GLY A 104 6.13 14.93 -6.15
CA GLY A 104 5.05 15.11 -5.18
C GLY A 104 3.81 14.23 -5.40
N PHE A 105 3.80 13.30 -6.36
CA PHE A 105 2.64 12.43 -6.60
C PHE A 105 2.31 11.54 -5.41
N LEU A 106 3.31 11.00 -4.73
CA LEU A 106 3.11 10.20 -3.51
C LEU A 106 2.51 11.06 -2.41
N ALA A 107 3.07 12.25 -2.17
CA ALA A 107 2.56 13.19 -1.16
C ALA A 107 1.11 13.58 -1.43
N ASP A 108 0.75 13.86 -2.69
CA ASP A 108 -0.63 14.12 -3.11
C ASP A 108 -1.54 12.89 -2.88
N CYS A 109 -1.07 11.66 -3.10
CA CYS A 109 -1.82 10.45 -2.78
C CYS A 109 -2.06 10.28 -1.27
N PHE A 110 -1.10 10.69 -0.43
CA PHE A 110 -1.29 10.75 1.01
C PHE A 110 -2.34 11.81 1.40
N GLU A 111 -2.22 13.02 0.87
CA GLU A 111 -3.13 14.15 1.14
C GLU A 111 -4.57 13.84 0.71
N ARG A 112 -4.76 13.18 -0.45
CA ARG A 112 -6.07 12.72 -0.92
C ARG A 112 -6.62 11.51 -0.16
N GLY A 113 -5.85 10.95 0.80
CA GLY A 113 -6.22 9.78 1.58
C GLY A 113 -6.19 8.45 0.80
N VAL A 114 -5.62 8.43 -0.41
CA VAL A 114 -5.52 7.22 -1.25
C VAL A 114 -4.70 6.14 -0.52
N ILE A 115 -3.54 6.51 0.04
CA ILE A 115 -2.70 5.58 0.79
C ILE A 115 -3.44 5.02 2.01
N ALA A 116 -4.11 5.87 2.80
CA ALA A 116 -4.87 5.44 3.96
C ALA A 116 -6.00 4.47 3.58
N LYS A 117 -6.74 4.75 2.50
CA LYS A 117 -7.81 3.87 1.99
C LYS A 117 -7.27 2.50 1.55
N ILE A 118 -6.15 2.47 0.81
CA ILE A 118 -5.50 1.21 0.39
C ILE A 118 -5.03 0.40 1.60
N LEU A 119 -4.34 1.05 2.55
CA LEU A 119 -3.85 0.38 3.77
C LEU A 119 -5.00 -0.15 4.63
N ARG A 120 -6.11 0.58 4.73
CA ARG A 120 -7.31 0.12 5.44
C ARG A 120 -7.97 -1.08 4.76
N ALA A 121 -8.11 -1.05 3.43
CA ALA A 121 -8.62 -2.18 2.68
C ALA A 121 -7.71 -3.42 2.88
N LEU A 122 -6.40 -3.23 2.81
CA LEU A 122 -5.41 -4.27 3.01
C LEU A 122 -5.50 -4.87 4.43
N LYS A 123 -5.57 -4.02 5.45
CA LYS A 123 -5.80 -4.41 6.84
C LYS A 123 -7.02 -5.30 6.98
N ASN A 124 -8.13 -4.88 6.38
CA ASN A 124 -9.37 -5.65 6.43
C ASN A 124 -9.20 -7.01 5.78
N LYS A 125 -8.50 -7.13 4.63
CA LYS A 125 -8.29 -8.45 3.98
C LYS A 125 -7.40 -9.37 4.82
N VAL A 126 -6.33 -8.83 5.41
CA VAL A 126 -5.40 -9.60 6.26
C VAL A 126 -6.12 -10.14 7.50
N TYR A 127 -6.82 -9.31 8.27
CA TYR A 127 -7.47 -9.75 9.51
C TYR A 127 -8.90 -10.28 9.35
N SER A 128 -9.59 -10.05 8.24
CA SER A 128 -10.90 -10.69 8.00
C SER A 128 -10.76 -12.14 7.54
N SER A 129 -9.58 -12.55 7.08
CA SER A 129 -9.29 -13.96 6.74
C SER A 129 -9.19 -14.86 7.98
N ASP A 130 -8.98 -14.29 9.16
CA ASP A 130 -8.97 -15.02 10.45
C ASP A 130 -10.38 -15.31 11.01
N ALA A 131 -11.45 -14.72 10.44
CA ALA A 131 -12.82 -14.90 10.96
C ALA A 131 -13.57 -16.13 10.40
N SER A 132 -12.91 -16.97 9.59
CA SER A 132 -13.55 -18.11 8.92
C SER A 132 -13.21 -19.50 9.51
N GLU A 133 -12.44 -19.59 10.60
CA GLU A 133 -12.14 -20.87 11.29
C GLU A 133 -12.81 -21.00 12.67
N VAL A 134 -14.05 -20.54 12.82
CA VAL A 134 -14.87 -20.88 14.00
C VAL A 134 -16.31 -21.18 13.59
N VAL A 135 -16.54 -22.30 12.88
CA VAL A 135 -17.84 -23.00 12.86
C VAL A 135 -17.64 -24.51 12.81
#